data_AF-A0A2Z6MQ62-F1
#
_entry.id   AF-A0A2Z6MQ62-F1
#
_cell.length_a   1.000
_cell.length_b   1.000
_cell.length_c   1.000
_cell.angle_alpha   90.00
_cell.angle_beta   90.00
_cell.angle_gamma   90.00
#
_symmetry.space_group_name_H-M   'P 1'
#
loop_
_entity.id
_entity.type
_entity.pdbx_description
1 polymer ?
#
loop_
_entity_poly.entity_id
_entity_poly.type
_entity_poly.pdbx_seq_one_letter_code
_entity_poly.pdbx_strand_id
1 'polypeptide(L)'
;MQNWKVKDLVDNNGFWKLDILRTWLPQNITSKLFSIVPPKNNSAPDLRAWSGSTDGNFNIASAYTLLCHFNDEERDEGWLNIWRLQVPERVRSFIWLVRHNRLITNYRKSKMHLCDPWCNHCVDIVEDTIHVLRDCPLAKNLGKDQTIVGVVCGQLDVTSFGFGEIENPMEMSV
;
A
#
# COMPACT_ATOMS: atom_id res chain seq x y z
N MET A 1 28.76 3.48 35.42
CA MET A 1 27.54 3.23 36.19
C MET A 1 26.80 2.04 35.60
N GLN A 2 27.29 0.83 35.84
CA GLN A 2 26.57 -0.38 35.44
C GLN A 2 25.55 -0.69 36.55
N ASN A 3 24.25 -0.82 36.21
CA ASN A 3 23.19 -1.44 37.03
C ASN A 3 22.20 -0.56 37.83
N TRP A 4 22.05 0.74 37.55
CA TRP A 4 20.91 1.48 38.11
C TRP A 4 19.60 1.02 37.47
N LYS A 5 18.56 0.78 38.29
CA LYS A 5 17.20 0.43 37.83
C LYS A 5 16.28 1.65 37.97
N VAL A 6 15.16 1.65 37.23
CA VAL A 6 14.17 2.73 37.27
C VAL A 6 13.67 3.00 38.70
N LYS A 7 13.47 1.96 39.51
CA LYS A 7 13.08 2.10 40.92
C LYS A 7 14.09 2.89 41.77
N ASP A 8 15.37 2.89 41.40
CA ASP A 8 16.44 3.58 42.14
C ASP A 8 16.43 5.09 41.84
N LEU A 9 15.75 5.49 40.76
CA LEU A 9 15.54 6.86 40.31
C LEU A 9 14.29 7.52 40.92
N VAL A 10 13.57 6.81 41.79
CA VAL A 10 12.41 7.33 42.53
C VAL A 10 12.82 7.56 43.99
N ASP A 11 12.36 8.66 44.59
CA ASP A 11 12.58 8.99 45.99
C ASP A 11 11.59 8.26 46.92
N ASN A 12 11.74 8.44 48.24
CA ASN A 12 10.86 7.81 49.23
C ASN A 12 9.43 8.38 49.22
N ASN A 13 9.23 9.53 48.58
CA ASN A 13 7.94 10.22 48.46
C ASN A 13 7.20 9.83 47.16
N GLY A 14 7.81 9.00 46.30
CA GLY A 14 7.26 8.56 45.03
C GLY A 14 7.46 9.56 43.88
N PHE A 15 8.40 10.49 43.99
CA PHE A 15 8.80 11.45 42.95
C PHE A 15 10.13 11.06 42.29
N TRP A 16 10.34 11.54 41.07
CA TRP A 16 11.62 11.35 40.36
C TRP A 16 12.78 12.08 41.08
N LYS A 17 13.96 11.47 41.15
CA LYS A 17 15.21 12.11 41.60
C LYS A 17 15.78 13.00 40.49
N LEU A 18 15.22 14.20 40.34
CA LEU A 18 15.44 15.07 39.20
C LEU A 18 16.86 15.62 39.09
N ASP A 19 17.52 15.91 40.20
CA ASP A 19 18.90 16.43 40.21
C ASP A 19 19.86 15.45 39.53
N ILE A 20 19.59 14.16 39.75
CA ILE A 20 20.35 13.07 39.19
C ILE A 20 20.02 12.92 37.69
N LEU A 21 18.74 12.92 37.33
CA LEU A 21 18.28 12.77 35.95
C LEU A 21 18.74 13.90 35.04
N ARG A 22 18.73 15.15 35.52
CA ARG A 22 19.22 16.32 34.77
C ARG A 22 20.72 16.27 34.48
N THR A 23 21.48 15.58 35.34
CA THR A 23 22.93 15.40 35.13
C THR A 23 23.22 14.44 33.97
N TRP A 24 22.28 13.54 33.63
CA TRP A 24 22.51 12.44 32.70
C TRP A 24 21.65 12.46 31.44
N LEU A 25 20.47 13.08 31.51
CA LEU A 25 19.53 13.13 30.40
C LEU A 25 19.44 14.56 29.84
N PRO A 26 19.42 14.72 28.51
CA PRO A 26 19.19 16.01 27.90
C PRO A 26 17.79 16.54 28.23
N GLN A 27 17.67 17.87 28.24
CA GLN A 27 16.49 18.58 28.74
C GLN A 27 15.18 18.12 28.07
N ASN A 28 15.22 17.76 26.79
CA ASN A 28 14.05 17.29 26.04
C ASN A 28 13.47 15.96 26.56
N ILE A 29 14.31 15.08 27.10
CA ILE A 29 13.88 13.81 27.69
C ILE A 29 13.39 14.05 29.11
N THR A 30 14.12 14.85 29.88
CA THR A 30 13.75 15.19 31.26
C THR A 30 12.38 15.86 31.30
N SER A 31 12.09 16.80 30.40
CA SER A 31 10.77 17.44 30.24
C SER A 31 9.64 16.46 29.96
N LYS A 32 9.88 15.39 29.19
CA LYS A 32 8.87 14.34 28.98
C LYS A 32 8.67 13.49 30.24
N LEU A 33 9.76 13.20 30.95
CA LEU A 33 9.71 12.44 32.19
C LEU A 33 8.91 13.17 33.29
N PHE A 34 8.97 14.52 33.32
CA PHE A 34 8.15 15.35 34.21
C PHE A 34 6.64 15.14 34.00
N SER A 35 6.23 14.85 32.77
CA SER A 35 4.82 14.59 32.43
C SER A 35 4.38 13.16 32.74
N ILE A 36 5.29 12.29 33.18
CA ILE A 36 5.03 10.87 33.45
C ILE A 36 5.11 10.62 34.96
N VAL A 37 4.05 10.03 35.51
CA VAL A 37 4.01 9.64 36.92
C VAL A 37 5.03 8.52 37.19
N PRO A 38 5.88 8.63 38.23
CA PRO A 38 6.81 7.57 38.60
C PRO A 38 6.09 6.25 38.89
N PRO A 39 6.70 5.10 38.54
CA PRO A 39 6.13 3.80 38.83
C PRO A 39 6.01 3.60 40.34
N LYS A 40 4.82 3.17 40.80
CA LYS A 40 4.54 2.86 42.21
C LYS A 40 4.59 1.35 42.42
N ASN A 41 5.03 0.89 43.59
CA ASN A 41 5.09 -0.54 43.91
C ASN A 41 3.73 -1.26 43.88
N ASN A 42 2.62 -0.51 43.99
CA ASN A 42 1.26 -1.06 43.91
C ASN A 42 0.62 -0.90 42.52
N SER A 43 1.43 -0.71 41.48
CA SER A 43 0.94 -0.59 40.10
C SER A 43 0.69 -1.98 39.50
N ALA A 44 -0.13 -2.00 38.44
CA ALA A 44 -0.26 -3.19 37.59
C ALA A 44 1.11 -3.63 37.05
N PRO A 45 1.29 -4.93 36.73
CA PRO A 45 2.52 -5.41 36.12
C PRO A 45 2.80 -4.67 34.80
N ASP A 46 4.08 -4.53 34.46
CA ASP A 46 4.50 -3.89 33.21
C ASP A 46 3.90 -4.62 32.00
N LEU A 47 3.30 -3.85 31.08
CA LEU A 47 2.73 -4.35 29.84
C LEU A 47 3.52 -3.80 28.66
N ARG A 48 3.64 -4.62 27.60
CA ARG A 48 4.17 -4.16 26.32
C ARG A 48 3.07 -3.38 25.61
N ALA A 49 3.33 -2.11 25.30
CA ALA A 49 2.44 -1.27 24.53
C ALA A 49 3.00 -1.05 23.11
N TRP A 50 2.12 -1.14 22.12
CA TRP A 50 2.42 -0.83 20.73
C TRP A 50 2.29 0.67 20.48
N SER A 51 3.34 1.30 19.95
CA SER A 51 3.37 2.74 19.70
C SER A 51 2.56 3.18 18.47
N GLY A 52 2.21 2.24 17.59
CA GLY A 52 1.43 2.54 16.37
C GLY A 52 -0.08 2.62 16.60
N SER A 53 -0.54 2.53 17.85
CA SER A 53 -1.97 2.56 18.20
C SER A 53 -2.19 3.38 19.47
N THR A 54 -3.31 4.10 19.57
CA THR A 54 -3.65 4.92 20.74
C THR A 54 -4.06 4.11 21.97
N ASP A 55 -4.56 2.88 21.76
CA ASP A 55 -4.95 1.94 22.82
C ASP A 55 -3.78 1.04 23.28
N GLY A 56 -2.62 1.17 22.65
CA GLY A 56 -1.43 0.37 22.94
C GLY A 56 -1.49 -1.07 22.44
N ASN A 57 -2.55 -1.47 21.71
CA ASN A 57 -2.71 -2.83 21.20
C ASN A 57 -2.02 -3.01 19.84
N PHE A 58 -1.27 -4.11 19.72
CA PHE A 58 -0.69 -4.47 18.44
C PHE A 58 -1.74 -5.00 17.47
N ASN A 59 -1.76 -4.48 16.25
CA ASN A 59 -2.44 -5.11 15.14
C ASN A 59 -1.64 -4.93 13.84
N ILE A 60 -1.85 -5.84 12.88
CA ILE A 60 -1.09 -5.86 11.61
C ILE A 60 -1.33 -4.57 10.82
N ALA A 61 -2.56 -4.05 10.82
CA ALA A 61 -2.90 -2.82 10.07
C ALA A 61 -2.07 -1.62 10.53
N SER A 62 -2.05 -1.33 11.83
CA SER A 62 -1.26 -0.24 12.42
C SER A 62 0.25 -0.44 12.25
N ALA A 63 0.73 -1.68 12.25
CA ALA A 63 2.12 -2.00 11.93
C ALA A 63 2.47 -1.61 10.49
N TYR A 64 1.62 -1.97 9.53
CA TYR A 64 1.81 -1.60 8.13
C TYR A 64 1.69 -0.09 7.90
N THR A 65 0.71 0.57 8.52
CA THR A 65 0.57 2.04 8.44
C THR A 65 1.83 2.74 8.93
N LEU A 66 2.39 2.30 10.07
CA LEU A 66 3.61 2.85 10.64
C LEU A 66 4.86 2.59 9.77
N LEU A 67 4.99 1.39 9.21
CA LEU A 67 6.18 1.00 8.43
C LEU A 67 6.17 1.59 7.02
N CYS A 68 5.03 1.55 6.35
CA CYS A 68 4.91 1.92 4.94
C CYS A 68 4.51 3.39 4.75
N HIS A 69 4.33 4.16 5.83
CA HIS A 69 3.76 5.52 5.78
C HIS A 69 2.50 5.55 4.92
N PHE A 70 1.66 4.50 5.06
CA PHE A 70 0.50 4.32 4.21
C PHE A 70 -0.46 5.49 4.48
N ASN A 71 -0.46 6.49 3.59
CA ASN A 71 -1.32 7.64 3.72
C ASN A 71 -2.71 7.22 3.26
N ASP A 72 -3.67 7.18 4.19
CA ASP A 72 -5.06 6.86 3.87
C ASP A 72 -5.68 7.87 2.89
N GLU A 73 -5.06 9.04 2.72
CA GLU A 73 -5.45 10.07 1.76
C GLU A 73 -5.06 9.73 0.31
N GLU A 74 -4.11 8.82 0.08
CA GLU A 74 -3.68 8.34 -1.25
C GLU A 74 -4.32 6.99 -1.61
N ARG A 75 -5.57 6.78 -1.22
CA ARG A 75 -6.31 5.58 -1.66
C ARG A 75 -6.55 5.66 -3.16
N ASP A 76 -5.95 4.75 -3.92
CA ASP A 76 -6.25 4.57 -5.35
C ASP A 76 -7.74 4.25 -5.52
N GLU A 77 -8.53 5.26 -5.92
CA GLU A 77 -9.95 5.10 -6.18
C GLU A 77 -10.21 4.05 -7.26
N GLY A 78 -9.29 3.91 -8.23
CA GLY A 78 -9.35 2.89 -9.26
C GLY A 78 -9.26 1.48 -8.67
N TRP A 79 -8.38 1.26 -7.71
CA TRP A 79 -8.30 0.00 -6.96
C TRP A 79 -9.63 -0.31 -6.26
N LEU A 80 -10.15 0.64 -5.46
CA LEU A 80 -11.42 0.44 -4.73
C LEU A 80 -12.58 0.14 -5.67
N ASN A 81 -12.66 0.83 -6.81
CA ASN A 81 -13.72 0.62 -7.79
C ASN A 81 -13.69 -0.79 -8.38
N ILE A 82 -12.50 -1.32 -8.71
CA ILE A 82 -12.35 -2.70 -9.22
C ILE A 82 -12.84 -3.72 -8.18
N TRP A 83 -12.47 -3.52 -6.91
CA TRP A 83 -12.80 -4.48 -5.84
C TRP A 83 -14.26 -4.41 -5.36
N ARG A 84 -14.95 -3.30 -5.63
CA ARG A 84 -16.39 -3.15 -5.35
C ARG A 84 -17.29 -3.84 -6.38
N LEU A 85 -16.77 -4.19 -7.56
CA LEU A 85 -17.54 -4.84 -8.62
C LEU A 85 -18.15 -6.16 -8.14
N GLN A 86 -19.44 -6.37 -8.41
CA GLN A 86 -20.15 -7.61 -8.11
C GLN A 86 -19.95 -8.65 -9.22
N VAL A 87 -18.70 -9.04 -9.43
CA VAL A 87 -18.27 -10.01 -10.45
C VAL A 87 -17.39 -11.09 -9.82
N PRO A 88 -17.23 -12.26 -10.47
CA PRO A 88 -16.30 -13.28 -10.00
C PRO A 88 -14.88 -12.72 -9.86
N GLU A 89 -14.15 -13.22 -8.87
CA GLU A 89 -12.80 -12.75 -8.53
C GLU A 89 -11.84 -12.72 -9.73
N ARG A 90 -11.89 -13.77 -10.57
CA ARG A 90 -11.12 -13.84 -11.83
C ARG A 90 -11.32 -12.63 -12.76
N VAL A 91 -12.52 -12.05 -12.76
CA VAL A 91 -12.84 -10.87 -13.58
C VAL A 91 -12.24 -9.60 -12.96
N ARG A 92 -12.28 -9.46 -11.63
CA ARG A 92 -11.62 -8.34 -10.93
C ARG A 92 -10.12 -8.35 -11.17
N SER A 93 -9.47 -9.52 -11.02
CA SER A 93 -8.04 -9.68 -11.28
C SER A 93 -7.70 -9.35 -12.74
N PHE A 94 -8.55 -9.79 -13.69
CA PHE A 94 -8.37 -9.45 -15.10
C PHE A 94 -8.45 -7.94 -15.34
N ILE A 95 -9.48 -7.26 -14.84
CA ILE A 95 -9.63 -5.79 -14.96
C ILE A 95 -8.44 -5.06 -14.34
N TRP A 96 -7.95 -5.52 -13.19
CA TRP A 96 -6.74 -4.98 -12.57
C TRP A 96 -5.51 -5.12 -13.48
N LEU A 97 -5.32 -6.28 -14.13
CA LEU A 97 -4.26 -6.46 -15.12
C LEU A 97 -4.43 -5.51 -16.31
N VAL A 98 -5.64 -5.35 -16.83
CA VAL A 98 -5.94 -4.40 -17.93
C VAL A 98 -5.58 -2.98 -17.54
N ARG A 99 -6.02 -2.53 -16.35
CA ARG A 99 -5.76 -1.17 -15.85
C ARG A 99 -4.26 -0.85 -15.77
N HIS A 100 -3.43 -1.82 -15.37
CA HIS A 100 -1.98 -1.63 -15.30
C HIS A 100 -1.25 -2.03 -16.60
N ASN A 101 -1.98 -2.20 -17.71
CA ASN A 101 -1.49 -2.66 -19.00
C ASN A 101 -0.74 -4.01 -18.95
N ARG A 102 -0.92 -4.84 -17.91
CA ARG A 102 -0.13 -6.05 -17.61
C ARG A 102 -0.55 -7.31 -18.37
N LEU A 103 -1.40 -7.20 -19.38
CA LEU A 103 -1.73 -8.35 -20.24
C LEU A 103 -0.54 -8.76 -21.11
N ILE A 104 -0.33 -10.06 -21.30
CA ILE A 104 0.76 -10.61 -22.13
C ILE A 104 0.42 -10.48 -23.62
N THR A 105 0.33 -9.24 -24.10
CA THR A 105 0.14 -8.92 -25.53
C THR A 105 1.46 -9.05 -26.30
N ASN A 106 1.42 -9.13 -27.63
CA ASN A 106 2.67 -9.19 -28.41
C ASN A 106 3.52 -7.92 -28.24
N TYR A 107 2.91 -6.75 -27.99
CA TYR A 107 3.67 -5.56 -27.58
C TYR A 107 4.48 -5.78 -26.28
N ARG A 108 3.89 -6.39 -25.23
CA ARG A 108 4.65 -6.68 -24.00
C ARG A 108 5.70 -7.77 -24.23
N LYS A 109 5.38 -8.79 -25.01
CA LYS A 109 6.34 -9.86 -25.36
C LYS A 109 7.53 -9.31 -26.13
N SER A 110 7.35 -8.32 -27.01
CA SER A 110 8.45 -7.69 -27.74
C SER A 110 9.37 -6.89 -26.82
N LYS A 111 8.82 -6.22 -25.79
CA LYS A 111 9.61 -5.61 -24.71
C LYS A 111 10.41 -6.63 -23.90
N MET A 112 10.01 -7.89 -23.92
CA MET A 112 10.74 -9.03 -23.32
C MET A 112 11.63 -9.78 -24.34
N HIS A 113 11.74 -9.29 -25.57
CA HIS A 113 12.48 -9.93 -26.67
C HIS A 113 11.96 -11.34 -27.04
N LEU A 114 10.67 -11.61 -26.85
CA LEU A 114 10.06 -12.91 -27.13
C LEU A 114 9.41 -13.02 -28.52
N CYS A 115 8.95 -11.91 -29.09
CA CYS A 115 8.37 -11.85 -30.44
C CYS A 115 8.28 -10.41 -30.97
N ASP A 116 7.88 -10.24 -32.23
CA ASP A 116 7.53 -8.94 -32.78
C ASP A 116 6.22 -8.39 -32.19
N PRO A 117 6.01 -7.05 -32.18
CA PRO A 117 4.86 -6.42 -31.52
C PRO A 117 3.54 -6.53 -32.30
N TRP A 118 3.54 -7.12 -33.48
CA TRP A 118 2.43 -7.07 -34.42
C TRP A 118 1.28 -8.01 -34.04
N CYS A 119 0.05 -7.63 -34.37
CA CYS A 119 -1.12 -8.51 -34.22
C CYS A 119 -1.15 -9.55 -35.34
N ASN A 120 -1.44 -10.80 -34.99
CA ASN A 120 -1.52 -11.89 -35.98
C ASN A 120 -2.80 -11.86 -36.85
N HIS A 121 -3.75 -10.98 -36.52
CA HIS A 121 -5.05 -10.89 -37.19
C HIS A 121 -5.25 -9.57 -37.95
N CYS A 122 -4.34 -8.61 -37.76
CA CYS A 122 -4.39 -7.29 -38.38
C CYS A 122 -3.10 -7.04 -39.16
N VAL A 123 -3.20 -6.27 -40.25
CA VAL A 123 -2.02 -5.90 -41.04
C VAL A 123 -1.40 -4.64 -40.44
N ASP A 124 -0.12 -4.70 -40.08
CA ASP A 124 0.70 -3.57 -39.59
C ASP A 124 0.13 -2.84 -38.36
N ILE A 125 -0.63 -3.52 -37.50
CA ILE A 125 -1.12 -2.97 -36.24
C ILE A 125 -0.39 -3.63 -35.07
N VAL A 126 0.08 -2.81 -34.13
CA VAL A 126 0.68 -3.27 -32.87
C VAL A 126 -0.39 -3.84 -31.95
N GLU A 127 -0.10 -5.01 -31.38
CA GLU A 127 -0.98 -5.68 -30.44
C GLU A 127 -0.75 -5.16 -29.01
N ASP A 128 -1.41 -4.05 -28.68
CA ASP A 128 -1.48 -3.52 -27.31
C ASP A 128 -2.76 -3.97 -26.58
N THR A 129 -2.91 -3.55 -25.32
CA THR A 129 -4.03 -3.95 -24.46
C THR A 129 -5.38 -3.49 -25.02
N ILE A 130 -5.46 -2.29 -25.60
CA ILE A 130 -6.71 -1.75 -26.16
C ILE A 130 -7.04 -2.48 -27.47
N HIS A 131 -6.03 -2.75 -28.30
CA HIS A 131 -6.18 -3.47 -29.55
C HIS A 131 -6.76 -4.87 -29.32
N VAL A 132 -6.15 -5.66 -28.43
CA VAL A 132 -6.60 -7.04 -28.13
C VAL A 132 -8.01 -7.08 -27.57
N LEU A 133 -8.41 -6.07 -26.80
CA LEU A 133 -9.71 -6.08 -26.10
C LEU A 133 -10.84 -5.42 -26.90
N ARG A 134 -10.54 -4.48 -27.80
CA ARG A 134 -11.56 -3.63 -28.46
C ARG A 134 -11.35 -3.47 -29.96
N ASP A 135 -10.15 -3.11 -30.40
CA ASP A 135 -9.96 -2.64 -31.77
C ASP A 135 -9.74 -3.78 -32.79
N CYS A 136 -9.19 -4.90 -32.33
CA CYS A 136 -8.95 -6.09 -33.13
C CYS A 136 -10.26 -6.66 -33.70
N PRO A 137 -10.34 -6.97 -35.00
CA PRO A 137 -11.50 -7.60 -35.62
C PRO A 137 -11.93 -8.90 -34.91
N LEU A 138 -10.97 -9.68 -34.40
CA LEU A 138 -11.25 -10.87 -33.61
C LEU A 138 -12.03 -10.54 -32.34
N ALA A 139 -11.61 -9.51 -31.60
CA ALA A 139 -12.29 -9.06 -30.38
C ALA A 139 -13.69 -8.51 -30.67
N LYS A 140 -13.84 -7.75 -31.77
CA LYS A 140 -15.15 -7.24 -32.24
C LYS A 140 -16.12 -8.35 -32.60
N ASN A 141 -15.63 -9.45 -33.16
CA ASN A 141 -16.46 -10.61 -33.50
C ASN A 141 -16.88 -11.38 -32.24
N LEU A 142 -15.99 -11.52 -31.25
CA LEU A 142 -16.31 -12.16 -29.96
C LEU A 142 -17.28 -11.33 -29.10
N GLY A 143 -17.23 -10.00 -29.19
CA GLY A 143 -18.14 -9.11 -28.46
C GLY A 143 -19.63 -9.25 -28.84
N LYS A 144 -19.95 -9.97 -29.92
CA LYS A 144 -21.32 -10.33 -30.30
C LYS A 144 -21.88 -11.50 -29.48
N ASP A 145 -20.99 -12.31 -28.91
CA ASP A 145 -21.32 -13.45 -28.04
C ASP A 145 -21.03 -13.07 -26.58
N GLN A 146 -22.05 -12.53 -25.91
CA GLN A 146 -21.99 -11.96 -24.57
C GLN A 146 -21.29 -12.87 -23.54
N THR A 147 -20.24 -12.38 -22.86
CA THR A 147 -19.99 -12.72 -21.44
C THR A 147 -18.91 -11.91 -20.71
N ILE A 148 -17.91 -11.33 -21.37
CA ILE A 148 -16.80 -10.65 -20.64
C ILE A 148 -16.61 -9.20 -21.09
N VAL A 149 -16.61 -8.94 -22.40
CA VAL A 149 -16.43 -7.58 -22.94
C VAL A 149 -17.64 -6.68 -22.65
N GLY A 150 -18.86 -7.25 -22.65
CA GLY A 150 -20.09 -6.49 -22.36
C GLY A 150 -20.18 -5.98 -20.91
N VAL A 151 -19.64 -6.73 -19.93
CA VAL A 151 -19.60 -6.29 -18.52
C VAL A 151 -18.59 -5.17 -18.32
N VAL A 152 -17.46 -5.23 -19.02
CA VAL A 152 -16.48 -4.13 -19.02
C VAL A 152 -17.07 -2.92 -19.75
N CYS A 153 -17.68 -3.08 -20.92
CA CYS A 153 -18.21 -1.97 -21.73
C CYS A 153 -19.48 -1.30 -21.15
N GLY A 154 -20.30 -2.03 -20.37
CA GLY A 154 -21.56 -1.51 -19.81
C GLY A 154 -21.45 -0.89 -18.41
N GLN A 155 -20.41 -1.23 -17.64
CA GLN A 155 -20.22 -0.72 -16.27
C GLN A 155 -18.99 0.18 -16.12
N LEU A 156 -18.04 0.12 -17.05
CA LEU A 156 -16.76 0.79 -16.96
C LEU A 156 -16.45 1.41 -18.32
N ASP A 157 -16.66 2.72 -18.45
CA ASP A 157 -16.08 3.47 -19.57
C ASP A 157 -14.56 3.24 -19.52
N VAL A 158 -14.06 2.34 -20.37
CA VAL A 158 -12.63 2.00 -20.43
C VAL A 158 -11.79 3.22 -20.83
N THR A 159 -12.45 4.28 -21.32
CA THR A 159 -11.93 5.61 -21.62
C THR A 159 -11.99 6.59 -20.44
N SER A 160 -12.82 6.34 -19.41
CA SER A 160 -12.90 7.19 -18.21
C SER A 160 -11.95 6.75 -17.10
N PHE A 161 -11.38 5.54 -17.19
CA PHE A 161 -10.15 5.24 -16.46
C PHE A 161 -9.04 6.04 -17.13
N GLY A 162 -8.71 7.18 -16.55
CA GLY A 162 -7.49 7.88 -16.87
C GLY A 162 -6.35 6.85 -16.90
N PHE A 163 -5.88 6.57 -18.12
CA PHE A 163 -4.55 6.03 -18.35
C PHE A 163 -3.59 7.17 -17.97
N GLY A 164 -3.56 7.49 -16.68
CA GLY A 164 -2.56 8.38 -16.12
C GLY A 164 -1.22 7.75 -16.50
N GLU A 165 -0.40 8.54 -17.16
CA GLU A 165 1.01 8.24 -17.38
C GLU A 165 1.57 7.81 -16.02
N ILE A 166 1.79 6.51 -15.86
CA ILE A 166 2.66 6.02 -14.80
C ILE A 166 4.05 6.39 -15.31
N GLU A 167 4.47 7.63 -15.04
CA GLU A 167 5.88 7.97 -15.01
C GLU A 167 6.57 6.89 -14.19
N ASN A 168 7.48 6.20 -14.85
CA ASN A 168 8.19 5.04 -14.36
C ASN A 168 9.23 5.52 -13.34
N PRO A 169 9.05 5.34 -12.01
CA PRO A 169 10.10 5.66 -11.05
C PRO A 169 10.95 4.40 -10.88
N MET A 170 11.60 3.98 -11.96
CA MET A 170 12.62 2.92 -11.96
C MET A 170 13.81 3.31 -12.83
N GLU A 171 14.21 4.58 -12.78
CA GLU A 171 15.62 4.95 -12.94
C GLU A 171 16.19 5.35 -11.57
N MET A 172 16.51 4.33 -10.77
CA MET A 172 17.50 4.47 -9.71
C MET A 172 18.85 4.01 -10.28
N SER A 173 19.69 5.00 -10.59
CA SER A 173 21.14 5.04 -10.36
C SER A 173 21.91 3.71 -10.46
N VAL A 174 22.69 3.57 -11.54
CA VAL A 174 24.04 2.98 -11.47
C VAL A 174 25.04 4.12 -11.34
#